data_AF-A0A2T5I212-F1
#
_entry.id   AF-A0A2T5I212-F1
#
_cell.length_a   1.000
_cell.length_b   1.000
_cell.length_c   1.000
_cell.angle_alpha   90.00
_cell.angle_beta   90.00
_cell.angle_gamma   90.00
#
_symmetry.space_group_name_H-M   'P 1'
#
loop_
_entity.id
_entity.type
_entity.pdbx_description
1 polymer ?
#
loop_
_entity_poly.entity_id
_entity_poly.type
_entity_poly.pdbx_seq_one_letter_code
_entity_poly.pdbx_strand_id
1 'polypeptide(L)'
;QELEVLRQAKKLDWAISEFKSHAIGRALKVPSYSDTGTQWRALPENIRKTIEDFNRLPKEEQSVALLRMREDLKLHADKVEKFAQELDLSKGRGRGMGRG
;
A
#
# COMPACT_ATOMS: atom_id res chain seq x y z
N GLN A 1 21.42 15.42 0.85
CA GLN A 1 20.89 14.79 -0.39
C GLN A 1 20.81 13.27 -0.29
N GLU A 2 21.90 12.55 -0.02
CA GLU A 2 21.91 11.06 -0.02
C GLU A 2 20.98 10.42 1.04
N LEU A 3 20.94 10.97 2.25
CA LEU A 3 20.03 10.54 3.33
C LEU A 3 18.54 10.66 2.95
N GLU A 4 18.19 11.66 2.15
CA GLU A 4 16.80 11.92 1.75
C GLU A 4 16.34 10.92 0.68
N VAL A 5 17.22 10.61 -0.26
CA VAL A 5 17.00 9.55 -1.27
C VAL A 5 16.83 8.19 -0.60
N LEU A 6 17.67 7.86 0.38
CA LEU A 6 17.55 6.61 1.13
C LEU A 6 16.25 6.53 1.95
N ARG A 7 15.84 7.65 2.57
CA ARG A 7 14.56 7.72 3.28
C ARG A 7 13.37 7.53 2.35
N GLN A 8 13.37 8.18 1.19
CA GLN A 8 12.33 8.03 0.19
C GLN A 8 12.27 6.60 -0.38
N ALA A 9 13.42 5.99 -0.68
CA ALA A 9 13.49 4.60 -1.12
C ALA A 9 12.90 3.64 -0.08
N LYS A 10 13.27 3.78 1.20
CA LYS A 10 12.70 2.95 2.28
C LYS A 10 11.19 3.14 2.43
N LYS A 11 10.70 4.38 2.29
CA LYS A 11 9.27 4.69 2.38
C LYS A 11 8.49 4.08 1.22
N LEU A 12 9.05 4.15 0.01
CA LEU A 12 8.52 3.50 -1.18
C LEU A 12 8.45 1.98 -1.00
N ASP A 13 9.54 1.35 -0.57
CA ASP A 13 9.58 -0.10 -0.36
C ASP A 13 8.56 -0.55 0.69
N TRP A 14 8.42 0.22 1.79
CA TRP A 14 7.40 -0.01 2.80
C TRP A 14 5.99 0.11 2.22
N ALA A 15 5.69 1.17 1.47
CA ALA A 15 4.36 1.39 0.91
C ALA A 15 3.94 0.31 -0.09
N ILE A 16 4.86 -0.12 -0.97
CA ILE A 16 4.61 -1.22 -1.91
C ILE A 16 4.38 -2.54 -1.16
N SER A 17 5.17 -2.82 -0.12
CA SER A 17 5.01 -4.01 0.70
C SER A 17 3.65 -4.04 1.42
N GLU A 18 3.25 -2.91 1.98
CA GLU A 18 1.98 -2.77 2.68
C GLU A 18 0.78 -2.92 1.72
N PHE A 19 0.83 -2.26 0.56
CA PHE A 19 -0.17 -2.43 -0.50
C PHE A 19 -0.33 -3.90 -0.88
N LYS A 20 0.79 -4.60 -1.12
CA LYS A 20 0.78 -6.03 -1.45
C LYS A 20 0.16 -6.87 -0.33
N SER A 21 0.44 -6.55 0.93
CA SER A 21 -0.15 -7.23 2.09
C SER A 21 -1.67 -7.11 2.12
N HIS A 22 -2.20 -5.89 1.94
CA HIS A 22 -3.65 -5.67 1.86
C HIS A 22 -4.28 -6.38 0.66
N ALA A 23 -3.60 -6.34 -0.50
CA ALA A 23 -4.06 -7.02 -1.70
C ALA A 23 -4.16 -8.54 -1.50
N ILE A 24 -3.14 -9.16 -0.91
CA ILE A 24 -3.14 -10.59 -0.57
C ILE A 24 -4.25 -10.90 0.45
N GLY A 25 -4.40 -10.09 1.50
CA GLY A 25 -5.45 -10.29 2.49
C GLY A 25 -6.85 -10.30 1.88
N ARG A 26 -7.11 -9.37 0.95
CA ARG A 26 -8.36 -9.31 0.17
C ARG A 26 -8.52 -10.50 -0.77
N ALA A 27 -7.49 -10.87 -1.52
CA ALA A 27 -7.51 -11.99 -2.46
C ALA A 27 -7.76 -13.35 -1.76
N LEU A 28 -7.15 -13.54 -0.58
CA LEU A 28 -7.33 -14.72 0.26
C LEU A 28 -8.61 -14.68 1.10
N LYS A 29 -9.43 -13.63 0.98
CA LYS A 29 -10.68 -13.44 1.73
C LYS A 29 -10.49 -13.59 3.23
N VAL A 30 -9.35 -13.11 3.76
CA VAL A 30 -9.09 -13.09 5.20
C VAL A 30 -10.24 -12.34 5.89
N PRO A 31 -10.78 -12.81 7.03
CA PRO A 31 -11.96 -12.20 7.65
C PRO A 31 -11.85 -10.68 7.89
N SER A 32 -10.68 -10.18 8.28
CA SER A 32 -10.42 -8.74 8.47
C SER A 32 -10.43 -7.93 7.17
N TYR A 33 -10.29 -8.59 6.02
CA TYR A 33 -10.30 -8.01 4.67
C TYR A 33 -11.59 -8.30 3.88
N SER A 34 -12.58 -8.92 4.52
CA SER A 34 -13.93 -9.05 3.97
C SER A 34 -14.64 -7.70 3.87
N ASP A 35 -15.79 -7.64 3.19
CA ASP A 35 -16.54 -6.38 3.00
C ASP A 35 -16.97 -5.73 4.32
N THR A 36 -17.21 -6.54 5.35
CA THR A 36 -17.53 -6.09 6.71
C THR A 36 -16.29 -6.04 7.63
N GLY A 37 -15.13 -6.48 7.13
CA GLY A 37 -13.87 -6.57 7.87
C GLY A 37 -13.32 -5.20 8.26
N THR A 38 -12.76 -5.12 9.48
CA THR A 38 -12.27 -3.87 10.06
C THR A 38 -11.09 -3.28 9.29
N GLN A 39 -10.13 -4.11 8.83
CA GLN A 39 -8.97 -3.62 8.07
C GLN A 39 -9.37 -3.19 6.65
N TRP A 40 -10.29 -3.91 6.01
CA TRP A 40 -10.82 -3.48 4.70
C TRP A 40 -11.51 -2.13 4.81
N ARG A 41 -12.44 -1.97 5.75
CA ARG A 41 -13.22 -0.73 5.90
C ARG A 41 -12.38 0.47 6.35
N ALA A 42 -11.24 0.24 7.00
CA ALA A 42 -10.31 1.29 7.39
C ALA A 42 -9.47 1.82 6.21
N LEU A 43 -9.37 1.08 5.11
CA LEU A 43 -8.70 1.56 3.90
C LEU A 43 -9.56 2.64 3.20
N PRO A 44 -8.92 3.74 2.75
CA PRO A 44 -9.57 4.71 1.86
C PRO A 44 -10.17 4.04 0.62
N GLU A 45 -11.26 4.60 0.09
CA GLU A 45 -11.99 4.01 -1.05
C GLU A 45 -11.11 3.88 -2.31
N ASN A 46 -10.27 4.86 -2.59
CA ASN A 46 -9.31 4.82 -3.69
C ASN A 46 -8.31 3.65 -3.56
N ILE A 47 -7.82 3.38 -2.34
CA ILE A 47 -6.90 2.26 -2.08
C ILE A 47 -7.63 0.93 -2.23
N ARG A 48 -8.84 0.80 -1.68
CA ARG A 48 -9.68 -0.39 -1.86
C ARG A 48 -9.92 -0.69 -3.34
N LYS A 49 -10.31 0.31 -4.12
CA LYS A 49 -10.52 0.17 -5.56
C LYS A 49 -9.25 -0.28 -6.27
N THR A 50 -8.10 0.34 -5.95
CA THR A 50 -6.80 -0.04 -6.52
C THR A 50 -6.44 -1.50 -6.20
N ILE A 51 -6.72 -1.96 -4.99
CA ILE A 51 -6.52 -3.35 -4.59
C ILE A 51 -7.44 -4.29 -5.36
N GLU A 52 -8.71 -3.94 -5.53
CA GLU A 52 -9.65 -4.77 -6.29
C GLU A 52 -9.26 -4.86 -7.76
N ASP A 53 -8.94 -3.74 -8.40
CA ASP A 53 -8.44 -3.73 -9.78
C ASP A 53 -7.12 -4.52 -9.92
N PHE A 54 -6.20 -4.39 -8.96
CA PHE A 54 -4.97 -5.18 -8.93
C PHE A 54 -5.24 -6.69 -8.83
N ASN A 55 -6.12 -7.11 -7.92
CA ASN A 55 -6.45 -8.52 -7.71
C ASN A 55 -7.27 -9.13 -8.86
N ARG A 56 -7.88 -8.31 -9.72
CA ARG A 56 -8.54 -8.77 -10.95
C ARG A 56 -7.57 -9.15 -12.04
N LEU A 57 -6.33 -8.65 -11.99
CA LEU A 57 -5.28 -9.01 -12.94
C LEU A 57 -4.80 -10.44 -12.71
N PRO A 58 -4.40 -11.17 -13.77
CA PRO A 58 -3.68 -12.43 -13.60
C PRO A 58 -2.32 -12.20 -12.92
N LYS A 59 -1.77 -13.23 -12.27
CA LYS A 59 -0.54 -13.12 -11.44
C LYS A 59 0.67 -12.56 -12.18
N GLU A 60 0.80 -12.86 -13.47
CA GLU A 60 1.87 -12.34 -14.33
C GLU A 60 1.74 -10.83 -14.50
N GLU A 61 0.53 -10.34 -14.78
CA GLU A 61 0.24 -8.91 -14.91
C GLU A 61 0.29 -8.18 -13.57
N GLN A 62 -0.04 -8.83 -12.46
CA GLN A 62 0.14 -8.27 -11.12
C GLN A 62 1.60 -7.89 -10.85
N SER A 63 2.55 -8.73 -11.29
CA SER A 63 3.99 -8.44 -11.15
C SER A 63 4.38 -7.19 -11.95
N VAL A 64 3.87 -7.07 -13.17
CA VAL A 64 4.09 -5.89 -14.03
C VAL A 64 3.45 -4.63 -13.43
N ALA A 65 2.23 -4.74 -12.90
CA ALA A 65 1.53 -3.64 -12.26
C ALA A 65 2.27 -3.12 -11.01
N LEU A 66 2.84 -4.02 -10.19
CA LEU A 66 3.68 -3.64 -9.04
C LEU A 66 4.96 -2.90 -9.48
N LEU A 67 5.61 -3.35 -10.55
CA LEU A 67 6.79 -2.67 -11.10
C LEU A 67 6.43 -1.26 -11.57
N ARG A 68 5.36 -1.11 -12.34
CA ARG A 68 4.85 0.19 -12.80
C ARG A 68 4.49 1.12 -11.64
N MET A 69 3.82 0.60 -10.61
CA MET A 69 3.49 1.36 -9.41
C MET A 69 4.76 1.86 -8.71
N ARG A 70 5.78 1.00 -8.59
CA ARG A 70 7.06 1.37 -7.99
C ARG A 70 7.78 2.45 -8.79
N GLU A 71 7.76 2.36 -10.12
CA GLU A 71 8.38 3.37 -11.00
C GLU A 71 7.65 4.72 -10.93
N ASP A 72 6.31 4.75 -10.98
CA ASP A 72 5.53 5.99 -10.84
C ASP A 72 5.81 6.67 -9.50
N LEU A 73 5.74 5.89 -8.41
CA LEU A 73 5.99 6.44 -7.07
C LEU A 73 7.45 6.88 -6.90
N LYS A 74 8.43 6.17 -7.47
CA LYS A 74 9.84 6.59 -7.41
C LYS A 74 10.08 7.95 -8.06
N LEU A 75 9.33 8.31 -9.10
CA LEU A 75 9.43 9.61 -9.78
C LEU A 75 8.73 10.74 -9.00
N HIS A 76 7.82 10.40 -8.09
CA HIS A 76 6.97 11.35 -7.40
C HIS A 76 6.97 11.15 -5.88
N ALA A 77 7.90 11.81 -5.20
CA ALA A 77 8.05 11.73 -3.75
C ALA A 77 6.80 12.16 -2.97
N ASP A 78 6.04 13.12 -3.50
CA ASP A 78 4.75 13.56 -2.94
C ASP A 78 3.70 12.44 -2.99
N LYS A 79 3.65 11.69 -4.10
CA LYS A 79 2.75 10.54 -4.25
C LYS A 79 3.13 9.41 -3.29
N VAL A 80 4.43 9.13 -3.11
CA VAL A 80 4.91 8.14 -2.12
C VAL A 80 4.40 8.49 -0.74
N GLU A 81 4.53 9.75 -0.35
CA GLU A 81 4.13 10.21 0.98
C GLU A 81 2.62 10.12 1.20
N LYS A 82 1.83 10.52 0.21
CA LYS A 82 0.37 10.41 0.28
C LYS A 82 -0.08 8.93 0.30
N PHE A 83 0.45 8.12 -0.60
CA PHE A 83 0.12 6.69 -0.70
C PHE A 83 0.48 5.94 0.58
N ALA A 84 1.66 6.22 1.15
CA ALA A 84 2.08 5.65 2.42
C ALA A 84 1.13 6.04 3.58
N GLN A 85 0.70 7.30 3.64
CA GLN A 85 -0.27 7.75 4.66
C GLN A 85 -1.62 7.06 4.50
N GLU A 86 -2.12 6.94 3.26
CA GLU A 86 -3.40 6.27 2.98
C GLU A 86 -3.39 4.79 3.38
N LEU A 87 -2.26 4.12 3.23
CA LEU A 87 -2.05 2.73 3.67
C LEU A 87 -1.93 2.63 5.21
N ASP A 88 -1.22 3.55 5.86
CA ASP A 88 -1.05 3.58 7.32
C ASP A 88 -2.37 3.81 8.06
N LEU A 89 -3.25 4.66 7.51
CA LEU A 89 -4.57 4.95 8.09
C LEU A 89 -5.43 3.69 8.30
N SER A 90 -5.22 2.65 7.49
CA SER A 90 -5.93 1.38 7.62
C SER A 90 -5.55 0.55 8.85
N LYS A 91 -4.36 0.80 9.41
CA LYS A 91 -3.88 0.08 10.61
C LYS A 91 -4.46 0.62 11.91
N GLY A 92 -5.16 1.75 11.87
CA GLY A 92 -5.97 2.29 12.96
C GLY A 92 -5.20 2.55 14.25
N ARG A 93 -4.86 3.82 14.52
CA ARG A 93 -4.73 4.38 15.89
C ARG A 93 -4.05 3.48 16.96
N GLY A 94 -2.96 2.79 16.61
CA GLY A 94 -2.36 1.78 17.51
C GLY A 94 -0.84 1.72 17.53
N ARG A 95 -0.14 2.47 16.67
CA ARG A 95 1.30 2.70 16.82
C ARG A 95 1.61 4.12 16.42
N GLY A 96 1.84 4.96 17.44
CA GLY A 96 2.63 6.16 17.22
C GLY A 96 3.89 5.76 16.47
N MET A 97 4.18 6.44 15.37
CA MET A 97 5.53 6.52 14.83
C MET A 97 6.39 7.17 15.91
N GLY A 98 6.82 6.36 16.89
CA GLY A 98 7.94 6.66 17.75
C GLY A 98 9.16 6.76 16.85
N ARG A 99 9.46 8.00 16.46
CA ARG A 99 10.79 8.39 16.04
C ARG A 99 11.68 8.21 17.27
N GLY A 100 12.36 7.07 17.34
CA GLY A 100 13.52 6.81 18.19
C GLY A 100 14.70 6.50 17.30
#